data_AF-A0A2Z4J9H6-F1
#
_entry.id   AF-A0A2Z4J9H6-F1
#
_cell.length_a   1.000
_cell.length_b   1.000
_cell.length_c   1.000
_cell.angle_alpha   90.00
_cell.angle_beta   90.00
_cell.angle_gamma   90.00
#
_symmetry.space_group_name_H-M   'P 1'
#
loop_
_entity.id
_entity.type
_entity.pdbx_description
1 polymer ?
#
loop_
_entity_poly.entity_id
_entity_poly.type
_entity_poly.pdbx_seq_one_letter_code
_entity_poly.pdbx_strand_id
1 'polypeptide(L)' 'MQKVTEDAGSRAAGLAMALKLIESVQARWRSVNGSHLVPLVRAGARLKGGQLVEHPEKLAA' A
#
# COMPACT_ATOMS: atom_id res chain seq x y z
N MET A 1 -28.81 -3.94 14.73
CA MET A 1 -28.37 -3.05 15.84
C MET A 1 -26.99 -2.53 15.48
N GLN A 2 -26.87 -1.25 15.11
CA GLN A 2 -25.58 -0.65 14.72
C GLN A 2 -24.93 -0.05 15.99
N LYS A 3 -23.69 -0.45 16.31
CA LYS A 3 -22.90 0.15 17.39
C LYS A 3 -22.53 1.58 16.96
N VAL A 4 -23.21 2.57 17.53
CA VAL A 4 -22.88 3.98 17.39
C VAL A 4 -21.65 4.24 18.26
N THR A 5 -20.55 4.68 17.66
CA THR A 5 -19.43 5.26 18.40
C THR A 5 -19.88 6.63 18.90
N GLU A 6 -20.00 6.78 20.21
CA GLU A 6 -20.62 7.92 20.90
C GLU A 6 -20.02 9.29 20.49
N ASP A 7 -18.74 9.31 20.12
CA ASP A 7 -17.97 10.54 19.94
C ASP A 7 -18.19 11.28 18.61
N ALA A 8 -18.78 10.65 17.60
CA ALA A 8 -18.83 11.24 16.25
C ALA A 8 -20.02 12.21 16.04
N GLY A 9 -21.02 12.24 16.91
CA GLY A 9 -22.23 13.07 16.77
C GLY A 9 -23.14 12.74 15.59
N SER A 10 -22.64 12.06 14.54
CA SER A 10 -23.40 11.49 13.42
C SER A 10 -22.59 10.44 12.65
N ARG A 11 -23.26 9.60 11.85
CA ARG A 11 -22.60 8.61 10.97
C ARG A 11 -21.69 9.26 9.93
N ALA A 12 -22.11 10.40 9.37
CA ALA A 12 -21.34 11.13 8.36
C ALA A 12 -20.03 11.66 8.96
N ALA A 13 -20.08 12.20 10.17
CA ALA A 13 -18.90 12.69 10.89
C ALA A 13 -17.91 11.55 11.22
N GLY A 14 -18.41 10.38 11.61
CA GLY A 14 -17.56 9.21 11.84
C GLY A 14 -16.82 8.74 10.58
N LEU A 15 -17.50 8.74 9.43
CA LEU A 15 -16.88 8.40 8.14
C LEU A 15 -15.83 9.45 7.72
N ALA A 16 -16.12 10.73 7.92
CA ALA A 16 -15.17 11.81 7.62
C ALA A 16 -13.90 11.70 8.48
N MET A 17 -14.03 11.34 9.77
CA MET A 17 -12.87 11.08 10.64
C MET A 17 -12.04 9.89 10.18
N ALA A 18 -12.68 8.77 9.83
CA ALA A 18 -11.99 7.59 9.32
C ALA A 18 -11.23 7.90 8.01
N LEU A 19 -11.86 8.62 7.08
CA LEU A 19 -11.25 9.05 5.83
C LEU A 19 -10.03 9.95 6.08
N LYS A 20 -10.17 10.96 6.93
CA LYS A 20 -9.08 11.88 7.28
C LYS A 20 -7.90 11.16 7.94
N LEU A 21 -8.17 10.14 8.78
CA LEU A 21 -7.14 9.29 9.34
C LEU A 21 -6.41 8.55 8.21
N ILE A 22 -7.12 7.85 7.32
CA ILE A 22 -6.54 7.12 6.17
C ILE A 22 -5.71 8.05 5.28
N GLU A 23 -6.22 9.23 4.92
CA GLU A 23 -5.49 10.24 4.14
C GLU A 23 -4.21 10.71 4.86
N SER A 24 -4.28 10.92 6.18
CA SER A 24 -3.13 11.34 6.98
C SER A 24 -2.06 10.25 7.06
N VAL A 25 -2.44 8.97 7.10
CA VAL A 25 -1.48 7.87 7.05
C VAL A 25 -1.01 7.56 5.63
N GLN A 26 -1.79 7.87 4.59
CA GLN A 26 -1.42 7.62 3.19
C GLN A 26 -0.13 8.36 2.79
N ALA A 27 0.09 9.58 3.29
CA ALA A 27 1.32 10.31 3.05
C ALA A 27 2.53 9.74 3.84
N ARG A 28 2.25 9.06 4.95
CA ARG A 28 3.27 8.54 5.88
C ARG A 28 3.67 7.11 5.58
N TRP A 29 2.73 6.29 5.11
CA TRP A 29 3.04 4.96 4.60
C TRP A 29 3.68 5.19 3.25
N ARG A 30 4.96 4.81 3.11
CA ARG A 30 5.58 4.68 1.79
C ARG A 30 4.54 3.97 0.95
N SER A 31 4.10 4.67 -0.09
CA SER A 31 3.09 4.21 -1.01
C SER A 31 3.18 2.71 -1.16
N VAL A 32 2.04 2.05 -1.33
CA VAL A 32 1.99 0.76 -2.01
C VAL A 32 2.44 0.98 -3.48
N ASN A 33 3.61 1.58 -3.66
CA ASN A 33 4.29 2.04 -4.87
C ASN A 33 4.86 0.83 -5.61
N GLY A 34 4.72 -0.36 -5.04
CA GLY A 34 5.12 -1.61 -5.66
C GLY A 34 4.05 -2.24 -6.52
N SER A 35 2.85 -1.66 -6.71
CA SER A 35 1.80 -2.28 -7.54
C SER A 35 2.29 -2.61 -8.96
N HIS A 36 3.07 -1.71 -9.56
CA HIS A 36 3.71 -1.94 -10.87
C HIS A 36 4.91 -2.91 -10.81
N LEU A 37 5.42 -3.21 -9.60
CA LEU A 37 6.48 -4.19 -9.35
C LEU A 37 5.91 -5.59 -9.05
N VAL A 38 4.62 -5.72 -8.70
CA VAL A 38 3.96 -7.02 -8.45
C VAL A 38 4.05 -7.98 -9.64
N PRO A 39 3.86 -7.54 -10.90
CA PRO A 39 4.08 -8.40 -12.07
C PRO A 39 5.52 -8.93 -12.15
N LEU A 40 6.52 -8.09 -11.84
CA LEU A 40 7.94 -8.47 -11.87
C LEU A 40 8.26 -9.51 -10.78
N VAL A 41 7.72 -9.32 -9.57
CA VAL A 41 7.85 -10.31 -8.48
C VAL A 41 7.22 -11.65 -8.88
N ARG A 42 6.02 -11.63 -9.51
CA ARG A 42 5.36 -12.85 -10.01
C ARG A 42 6.16 -13.56 -11.09
N ALA A 43 6.92 -12.82 -11.90
CA ALA A 43 7.85 -13.36 -12.89
C ALA A 43 9.16 -13.90 -12.27
N GLY A 44 9.33 -13.85 -10.94
CA GLY A 44 10.51 -14.35 -10.25
C GLY A 44 11.66 -13.34 -10.14
N ALA A 45 11.45 -12.09 -10.53
CA ALA A 45 12.47 -11.06 -10.45
C ALA A 45 12.85 -10.74 -9.00
N ARG A 46 14.14 -10.56 -8.73
CA ARG A 46 14.64 -10.17 -7.40
C ARG A 46 14.69 -8.65 -7.29
N LEU A 47 13.96 -8.09 -6.32
CA LEU A 47 14.00 -6.67 -6.04
C LEU A 47 14.65 -6.41 -4.67
N LYS A 48 15.51 -5.39 -4.61
CA LYS A 48 16.08 -4.89 -3.35
C LYS A 48 15.68 -3.43 -3.20
N GLY A 49 14.92 -3.13 -2.15
CA GLY A 49 14.43 -1.76 -1.91
C GLY A 49 13.48 -1.21 -2.98
N GLY A 50 12.79 -2.08 -3.74
CA GLY A 50 11.88 -1.68 -4.82
C GLY A 50 12.55 -1.43 -6.19
N GLN A 51 13.85 -1.68 -6.30
CA GLN A 51 14.57 -1.67 -7.58
C GLN A 51 14.86 -3.09 -8.03
N LEU A 52 14.72 -3.34 -9.33
CA LEU A 52 15.14 -4.59 -9.94
C LEU A 52 16.66 -4.73 -9.78
N VAL A 53 17.07 -5.84 -9.15
CA VAL A 53 18.50 -6.19 -9.10
C VAL A 53 18.78 -6.98 -10.36
N GLU A 54 19.38 -6.36 -11.36
CA GLU A 54 19.94 -7.10 -12.49
C GLU A 54 21.14 -7.91 -12.00
N HIS A 55 20.98 -9.22 -11.89
CA HIS A 55 22.12 -10.11 -11.95
C HIS A 55 22.38 -10.42 -13.42
N PRO A 56 23.63 -10.27 -13.91
CA PRO A 56 24.04 -10.91 -15.15
C PRO A 56 24.17 -12.41 -14.88
N GLU A 57 23.06 -13.12 -14.66
CA GLU A 57 23.06 -14.55 -14.94
C GLU A 57 23.21 -14.70 -16.45
N LYS A 58 24.46 -15.02 -16.82
CA LYS A 58 24.83 -15.53 -18.12
C LYS A 58 23.70 -16.37 -18.70
N LEU A 59 23.18 -15.93 -19.84
CA LEU A 59 22.77 -16.82 -20.89
C LEU A 59 24.01 -17.66 -21.27
N ALA A 60 24.24 -18.75 -20.55
CA ALA A 60 25.19 -19.77 -20.92
C ALA A 60 24.38 -20.94 -21.50
N ALA A 61 24.42 -21.00 -22.84
CA ALA A 61 24.16 -22.13 -23.75
C ALA A 61 22.88 -22.96 -23.56
#